data_AF-A0A6L8K0X1-F1
#
_entry.id   AF-A0A6L8K0X1-F1
#
_cell.length_a   1.000
_cell.length_b   1.000
_cell.length_c   1.000
_cell.angle_alpha   90.00
_cell.angle_beta   90.00
_cell.angle_gamma   90.00
#
_symmetry.space_group_name_H-M   'P 1'
#
loop_
_entity.id
_entity.type
_entity.pdbx_description
1 polymer ?
#
loop_
_entity_poly.entity_id
_entity_poly.type
_entity_poly.pdbx_seq_one_letter_code
_entity_poly.pdbx_strand_id
1 'polypeptide(L)'
;MSSNIYTSIRSRMLTIIKAVSSEDRRFKSMEEFTRISGATWRTFWNRNSAPSGEMIESVSERWPQYAFWLATGGTDPLSGHVAPPGAECILEKINEEMPESTEYFMYQMKLLQPLRERTQAGLAKIGVTPDFEKSLRSLMDAKMNDEILKRMPLGAKFFETDSLDSPHSKEYEEVREQVMQDMRDHDLQELEEYRKRKLEAVSR
;
A
#
# COMPACT_ATOMS: atom_id res chain seq x y z
N MET A 1 3.21 -31.78 7.60
CA MET A 1 3.22 -30.36 7.96
C MET A 1 2.14 -29.68 7.14
N SER A 2 0.95 -29.51 7.70
CA SER A 2 -0.13 -28.77 7.03
C SER A 2 0.29 -27.30 6.99
N SER A 3 0.82 -26.87 5.85
CA SER A 3 1.00 -25.45 5.54
C SER A 3 -0.32 -24.77 5.83
N ASN A 4 -0.29 -23.71 6.64
CA ASN A 4 -1.48 -22.93 6.95
C ASN A 4 -1.82 -22.11 5.70
N ILE A 5 -2.44 -22.77 4.71
CA ILE A 5 -2.74 -22.24 3.38
C ILE A 5 -3.69 -21.02 3.48
N TYR A 6 -4.32 -20.80 4.63
CA TYR A 6 -5.27 -19.71 4.87
C TYR A 6 -4.62 -18.44 5.43
N THR A 7 -3.33 -18.46 5.77
CA THR A 7 -2.67 -17.35 6.50
C THR A 7 -1.76 -16.49 5.63
N SER A 8 -1.42 -16.94 4.42
CA SER A 8 -0.45 -16.20 3.58
C SER A 8 -1.10 -15.03 2.83
N ILE A 9 -0.36 -13.94 2.67
CA ILE A 9 -0.78 -12.79 1.84
C ILE A 9 -1.11 -13.21 0.40
N ARG A 10 -0.43 -14.24 -0.12
CA ARG A 10 -0.73 -14.85 -1.42
C ARG A 10 -2.15 -15.39 -1.45
N SER A 11 -2.51 -16.22 -0.48
CA SER A 11 -3.83 -16.86 -0.42
C SER A 11 -4.93 -15.81 -0.33
N ARG A 12 -4.72 -14.78 0.49
CA ARG A 12 -5.64 -13.64 0.61
C ARG A 12 -5.79 -12.87 -0.70
N MET A 13 -4.69 -12.59 -1.40
CA MET A 13 -4.71 -11.98 -2.72
C MET A 13 -5.54 -12.83 -3.72
N LEU A 14 -5.36 -14.16 -3.73
CA LEU A 14 -6.14 -15.05 -4.58
C LEU A 14 -7.63 -15.01 -4.26
N THR A 15 -8.00 -14.92 -2.97
CA THR A 15 -9.40 -14.78 -2.54
C THR A 15 -10.01 -13.47 -3.03
N ILE A 16 -9.29 -12.34 -2.91
CA ILE A 16 -9.77 -11.05 -3.45
C ILE A 16 -9.99 -11.17 -4.95
N ILE A 17 -9.00 -11.70 -5.69
CA ILE A 17 -9.12 -11.86 -7.14
C ILE A 17 -10.35 -12.70 -7.51
N LYS A 18 -10.63 -13.79 -6.79
CA LYS A 18 -11.83 -14.62 -7.01
C LYS A 18 -13.13 -13.84 -6.75
N ALA A 19 -13.16 -13.00 -5.72
CA ALA A 19 -14.35 -12.25 -5.36
C ALA A 19 -14.66 -11.11 -6.34
N VAL A 20 -13.63 -10.45 -6.89
CA VAL A 20 -13.80 -9.24 -7.71
C VAL A 20 -13.78 -9.50 -9.22
N SER A 21 -13.60 -10.75 -9.65
CA SER A 21 -13.50 -11.09 -11.06
C SER A 21 -14.26 -12.38 -11.41
N SER A 22 -14.64 -12.52 -12.69
CA SER A 22 -15.25 -13.73 -13.22
C SER A 22 -14.20 -14.77 -13.60
N GLU A 23 -14.54 -16.07 -13.56
CA GLU A 23 -13.60 -17.14 -13.83
C GLU A 23 -13.00 -17.08 -15.24
N ASP A 24 -13.82 -16.81 -16.25
CA ASP A 24 -13.42 -16.86 -17.66
C ASP A 24 -12.53 -15.68 -18.10
N ARG A 25 -12.57 -14.56 -17.36
CA ARG A 25 -11.90 -13.31 -17.76
C ARG A 25 -11.02 -12.69 -16.68
N ARG A 26 -10.80 -13.39 -15.57
CA ARG A 26 -10.02 -12.95 -14.39
C ARG A 26 -8.81 -12.10 -14.72
N PHE A 27 -7.89 -12.59 -15.54
CA PHE A 27 -6.64 -11.88 -15.82
C PHE A 27 -6.83 -10.60 -16.63
N LYS A 28 -7.80 -10.60 -17.56
CA LYS A 28 -8.13 -9.42 -18.34
C LYS A 28 -8.83 -8.38 -17.46
N SER A 29 -9.76 -8.81 -16.60
CA SER A 29 -10.42 -7.93 -15.64
C SER A 29 -9.42 -7.31 -14.66
N MET A 30 -8.50 -8.12 -14.11
CA MET A 30 -7.46 -7.60 -13.22
C MET A 30 -6.55 -6.58 -13.92
N GLU A 31 -6.20 -6.80 -15.19
CA GLU A 31 -5.46 -5.82 -15.99
C GLU A 31 -6.24 -4.52 -16.19
N GLU A 32 -7.53 -4.60 -16.51
CA GLU A 32 -8.40 -3.43 -16.65
C GLU A 32 -8.53 -2.66 -15.31
N PHE A 33 -8.57 -3.37 -14.18
CA PHE A 33 -8.70 -2.78 -12.86
C PHE A 33 -7.41 -2.15 -12.32
N THR A 34 -6.28 -2.83 -12.49
CA THR A 34 -5.02 -2.48 -11.83
C THR A 34 -3.95 -1.95 -12.77
N ARG A 35 -4.17 -2.00 -14.09
CA ARG A 35 -3.19 -1.64 -15.14
C ARG A 35 -1.91 -2.49 -15.14
N ILE A 36 -1.85 -3.54 -14.32
CA ILE A 36 -0.79 -4.55 -14.34
C ILE A 36 -1.16 -5.59 -15.39
N SER A 37 -0.22 -5.96 -16.26
CA SER A 37 -0.51 -6.86 -17.38
C SER A 37 -1.19 -8.17 -16.93
N GLY A 38 -2.15 -8.65 -17.70
CA GLY A 38 -2.84 -9.91 -17.42
C GLY A 38 -1.89 -11.11 -17.47
N ALA A 39 -0.77 -11.01 -18.20
CA ALA A 39 0.30 -12.01 -18.19
C ALA A 39 1.02 -12.08 -16.81
N THR A 40 1.24 -10.93 -16.17
CA THR A 40 1.79 -10.85 -14.81
C THR A 40 0.82 -11.48 -13.81
N TRP A 41 -0.47 -11.15 -13.90
CA TRP A 41 -1.52 -11.75 -13.05
C TRP A 41 -1.65 -13.25 -13.25
N ARG A 42 -1.58 -13.73 -14.50
CA ARG A 42 -1.58 -15.17 -14.82
C ARG A 42 -0.37 -15.88 -14.24
N THR A 43 0.80 -15.26 -14.35
CA THR A 43 2.05 -15.77 -13.76
C THR A 43 1.92 -15.91 -12.25
N PHE A 44 1.49 -14.85 -11.56
CA PHE A 44 1.25 -14.86 -10.12
C PHE A 44 0.22 -15.93 -9.71
N TRP A 45 -0.88 -16.06 -10.46
CA TRP A 45 -1.92 -17.04 -10.17
C TRP A 45 -1.38 -18.48 -10.22
N ASN A 46 -0.63 -18.81 -11.27
CA ASN A 46 -0.14 -20.18 -11.49
C ASN A 46 1.07 -20.53 -10.62
N ARG A 47 1.92 -19.55 -10.27
CA ARG A 47 3.16 -19.80 -9.52
C ARG A 47 2.94 -19.59 -8.03
N ASN A 48 3.54 -20.41 -7.18
CA ASN A 48 3.47 -20.23 -5.72
C ASN A 48 4.38 -19.10 -5.19
N SER A 49 4.24 -17.88 -5.73
CA SER A 49 5.02 -16.70 -5.33
C SER A 49 4.20 -15.73 -4.49
N ALA A 50 4.87 -14.96 -3.63
CA ALA A 50 4.25 -13.80 -2.98
C ALA A 50 3.83 -12.76 -4.04
N PRO A 51 2.75 -11.99 -3.79
CA PRO A 51 2.42 -10.85 -4.63
C PRO A 51 3.51 -9.78 -4.50
N SER A 52 3.79 -9.06 -5.59
CA SER A 52 4.72 -7.92 -5.54
C SER A 52 4.10 -6.74 -4.77
N GLY A 53 4.93 -5.79 -4.34
CA GLY A 53 4.45 -4.54 -3.74
C GLY A 53 3.45 -3.81 -4.64
N GLU A 54 3.77 -3.69 -5.93
CA GLU A 54 2.89 -3.09 -6.95
C GLU A 54 1.51 -3.76 -7.03
N MET A 55 1.45 -5.10 -6.93
CA MET A 55 0.18 -5.84 -6.91
C MET A 55 -0.63 -5.52 -5.65
N ILE A 56 0.03 -5.46 -4.49
CA ILE A 56 -0.62 -5.16 -3.21
C ILE A 56 -1.17 -3.74 -3.23
N GLU A 57 -0.37 -2.77 -3.67
CA GLU A 57 -0.78 -1.37 -3.79
C GLU A 57 -1.96 -1.22 -4.74
N SER A 58 -1.85 -1.75 -5.96
CA SER A 58 -2.90 -1.57 -6.97
C SER A 58 -4.24 -2.22 -6.56
N VAL A 59 -4.20 -3.35 -5.86
CA VAL A 59 -5.41 -4.00 -5.33
C VAL A 59 -5.97 -3.21 -4.16
N SER A 60 -5.12 -2.72 -3.26
CA SER A 60 -5.55 -1.94 -2.09
C SER A 60 -6.13 -0.58 -2.48
N GLU A 61 -5.62 0.03 -3.54
CA GLU A 61 -6.17 1.28 -4.09
C GLU A 61 -7.53 1.07 -4.75
N ARG A 62 -7.68 -0.06 -5.45
CA ARG A 62 -8.90 -0.37 -6.19
C ARG A 62 -10.02 -0.83 -5.27
N TRP A 63 -9.68 -1.59 -4.23
CA TRP A 63 -10.61 -2.14 -3.24
C TRP A 63 -10.09 -1.87 -1.82
N PRO A 64 -10.11 -0.61 -1.36
CA PRO A 64 -9.58 -0.21 -0.06
C PRO A 64 -10.27 -0.91 1.12
N GLN A 65 -11.53 -1.32 0.96
CA GLN A 65 -12.26 -2.08 1.97
C GLN A 65 -11.57 -3.42 2.30
N TYR A 66 -10.80 -4.01 1.38
CA TYR A 66 -10.09 -5.28 1.60
C TYR A 66 -8.61 -5.10 1.99
N ALA A 67 -8.07 -3.87 2.01
CA ALA A 67 -6.64 -3.62 2.17
C ALA A 67 -6.09 -4.11 3.52
N PHE A 68 -6.79 -3.80 4.63
CA PHE A 68 -6.41 -4.25 5.96
C PHE A 68 -6.41 -5.77 6.06
N TRP A 69 -7.43 -6.43 5.49
CA TRP A 69 -7.52 -7.89 5.47
C TRP A 69 -6.44 -8.51 4.60
N LEU A 70 -6.14 -7.94 3.44
CA LEU A 70 -5.04 -8.41 2.59
C LEU A 70 -3.71 -8.39 3.34
N ALA A 71 -3.40 -7.30 4.05
CA ALA A 71 -2.16 -7.15 4.78
C ALA A 71 -2.09 -8.05 6.03
N THR A 72 -3.12 -8.04 6.87
CA THR A 72 -3.08 -8.62 8.22
C THR A 72 -3.76 -9.99 8.34
N GLY A 73 -4.73 -10.28 7.47
CA GLY A 73 -5.66 -11.40 7.61
C GLY A 73 -6.78 -11.18 8.64
N GLY A 74 -6.77 -10.05 9.35
CA GLY A 74 -7.86 -9.62 10.22
C GLY A 74 -8.83 -8.68 9.51
N THR A 75 -9.97 -8.41 10.14
CA THR A 75 -10.96 -7.43 9.68
C THR A 75 -11.13 -6.35 10.75
N ASP A 76 -11.44 -5.13 10.33
CA ASP A 76 -11.92 -4.06 11.20
C ASP A 76 -13.23 -3.46 10.63
N PRO A 77 -14.36 -4.15 10.87
CA PRO A 77 -15.64 -3.80 10.25
C PRO A 77 -16.18 -2.44 10.71
N LEU A 78 -15.83 -1.98 11.92
CA LEU A 78 -16.24 -0.68 12.43
C LEU A 78 -15.66 0.47 11.60
N SER A 79 -14.49 0.25 11.03
CA SER A 79 -13.84 1.17 10.09
C SER A 79 -14.15 0.86 8.63
N GLY A 80 -14.98 -0.15 8.33
CA GLY A 80 -15.29 -0.57 6.96
C GLY A 80 -14.19 -1.42 6.30
N HIS A 81 -13.24 -1.93 7.08
CA HIS A 81 -12.23 -2.86 6.60
C HIS A 81 -12.71 -4.30 6.75
N VAL A 82 -13.20 -4.88 5.66
CA VAL A 82 -13.83 -6.20 5.65
C VAL A 82 -13.01 -7.18 4.82
N ALA A 83 -13.36 -8.45 4.89
CA ALA A 83 -12.82 -9.45 3.99
C ALA A 83 -13.70 -9.58 2.74
N PRO A 84 -13.14 -10.03 1.60
CA PRO A 84 -13.93 -10.30 0.41
C PRO A 84 -14.89 -11.48 0.63
N PRO A 85 -16.00 -11.56 -0.13
CA PRO A 85 -16.88 -12.72 -0.14
C PRO A 85 -16.12 -14.03 -0.35
N GLY A 86 -16.44 -15.06 0.44
CA GLY A 86 -15.78 -16.37 0.39
C GLY A 86 -14.44 -16.45 1.12
N ALA A 87 -14.04 -15.40 1.84
CA ALA A 87 -12.96 -15.49 2.82
C ALA A 87 -13.40 -16.19 4.11
N GLU A 88 -12.53 -17.03 4.66
CA GLU A 88 -12.67 -17.52 6.03
C GLU A 88 -12.16 -16.44 7.00
N CYS A 89 -13.08 -15.92 7.83
CA CYS A 89 -12.77 -14.91 8.84
C CYS A 89 -13.15 -15.43 10.21
N ILE A 90 -12.31 -15.15 11.20
CA ILE A 90 -12.54 -15.57 12.60
C ILE A 90 -13.79 -14.91 13.20
N LEU A 91 -14.17 -13.72 12.69
CA LEU A 91 -15.34 -12.96 13.15
C LEU A 91 -16.46 -13.04 12.09
N GLU A 92 -17.22 -14.12 12.12
CA GLU A 92 -18.24 -14.49 11.11
C GLU A 92 -19.43 -13.51 10.95
N LYS A 93 -19.55 -12.45 11.75
CA LYS A 93 -20.81 -11.68 11.88
C LYS A 93 -20.80 -10.24 11.36
N ILE A 94 -19.66 -9.70 10.91
CA ILE A 94 -19.59 -8.32 10.40
C ILE A 94 -18.71 -8.27 9.14
N ASN A 95 -18.95 -9.17 8.20
CA ASN A 95 -18.25 -9.20 6.90
C ASN A 95 -19.03 -8.48 5.79
N GLU A 96 -20.13 -7.81 6.12
CA GLU A 96 -20.86 -6.99 5.16
C GLU A 96 -20.09 -5.68 4.94
N GLU A 97 -19.75 -5.41 3.68
CA GLU A 97 -19.17 -4.15 3.28
C GLU A 97 -20.14 -3.01 3.60
N MET A 98 -19.65 -2.00 4.31
CA MET A 98 -20.37 -0.75 4.57
C MET A 98 -20.14 0.20 3.39
N PRO A 99 -21.14 0.46 2.54
CA PRO A 99 -20.95 1.28 1.33
C PRO A 99 -20.42 2.68 1.63
N GLU A 100 -20.83 3.28 2.74
CA GLU A 100 -20.41 4.63 3.14
C GLU A 100 -18.91 4.71 3.44
N SER A 101 -18.36 3.67 4.09
CA SER A 101 -16.92 3.59 4.37
C SER A 101 -16.13 3.37 3.08
N THR A 102 -16.60 2.50 2.19
CA THR A 102 -15.98 2.31 0.88
C THR A 102 -15.97 3.62 0.08
N GLU A 103 -17.08 4.36 0.04
CA GLU A 103 -17.15 5.67 -0.63
C GLU A 103 -16.18 6.68 -0.02
N TYR A 104 -16.09 6.75 1.31
CA TYR A 104 -15.13 7.60 2.01
C TYR A 104 -13.69 7.27 1.62
N PHE A 105 -13.31 5.98 1.63
CA PHE A 105 -11.96 5.57 1.25
C PHE A 105 -11.65 5.88 -0.21
N MET A 106 -12.60 5.64 -1.11
CA MET A 106 -12.44 5.98 -2.53
C MET A 106 -12.27 7.49 -2.73
N TYR A 107 -12.99 8.31 -1.97
CA TYR A 107 -12.83 9.75 -1.95
C TYR A 107 -11.44 10.16 -1.46
N GLN A 108 -10.97 9.60 -0.33
CA GLN A 108 -9.63 9.84 0.19
C GLN A 108 -8.54 9.42 -0.80
N MET A 109 -8.67 8.26 -1.46
CA MET A 109 -7.72 7.82 -2.50
C MET A 109 -7.66 8.79 -3.67
N LYS A 110 -8.80 9.34 -4.08
CA LYS A 110 -8.86 10.37 -5.12
C LYS A 110 -8.17 11.67 -4.69
N LEU A 111 -8.28 12.06 -3.42
CA LEU A 111 -7.58 13.23 -2.88
C LEU A 111 -6.07 13.02 -2.76
N LEU A 112 -5.62 11.79 -2.49
CA LEU A 112 -4.20 11.45 -2.38
C LEU A 112 -3.52 11.31 -3.74
N GLN A 113 -4.27 11.03 -4.81
CA GLN A 113 -3.71 10.82 -6.14
C GLN A 113 -2.81 11.99 -6.62
N PRO A 114 -3.20 13.28 -6.52
CA PRO A 114 -2.33 14.41 -6.86
C PRO A 114 -1.03 14.46 -6.05
N LEU A 115 -1.05 14.06 -4.78
CA LEU A 115 0.16 14.00 -3.95
C LEU A 115 1.09 12.89 -4.43
N ARG A 116 0.55 11.72 -4.77
CA ARG A 116 1.33 10.59 -5.32
C ARG A 116 1.98 10.96 -6.65
N GLU A 117 1.24 11.61 -7.54
CA GLU A 117 1.76 12.11 -8.82
C GLU A 117 2.86 13.16 -8.63
N ARG A 118 2.70 14.09 -7.68
CA ARG A 118 3.74 15.08 -7.31
C ARG A 118 4.99 14.39 -6.76
N THR A 119 4.83 13.42 -5.87
CA THR A 119 5.95 12.67 -5.29
C THR A 119 6.67 11.87 -6.37
N GLN A 120 5.95 11.18 -7.25
CA GLN A 120 6.52 10.43 -8.37
C GLN A 120 7.26 11.34 -9.36
N ALA A 121 6.67 12.50 -9.69
CA ALA A 121 7.32 13.51 -10.52
C ALA A 121 8.56 14.12 -9.85
N GLY A 122 8.52 14.31 -8.52
CA GLY A 122 9.66 14.75 -7.72
C GLY A 122 10.81 13.74 -7.74
N LEU A 123 10.51 12.45 -7.48
CA LEU A 123 11.46 11.36 -7.53
C LEU A 123 12.09 11.22 -8.93
N ALA A 124 11.29 11.33 -9.98
CA ALA A 124 11.76 11.30 -11.37
C ALA A 124 12.72 12.46 -11.69
N LYS A 125 12.47 13.67 -11.17
CA LYS A 125 13.38 14.83 -11.32
C LYS A 125 14.71 14.65 -10.61
N ILE A 126 14.74 13.89 -9.50
CA ILE A 126 15.95 13.57 -8.74
C ILE A 126 16.71 12.39 -9.38
N GLY A 127 16.14 11.75 -10.41
CA GLY A 127 16.75 10.60 -11.09
C GLY A 127 16.61 9.28 -10.32
N VAL A 128 15.75 9.23 -9.30
CA VAL A 128 15.42 8.00 -8.57
C VAL A 128 14.37 7.26 -9.39
N THR A 129 14.77 6.17 -10.03
CA THR A 129 13.79 5.31 -10.73
C THR A 129 12.96 4.54 -9.71
N PRO A 130 11.68 4.21 -10.01
CA PRO A 130 10.82 3.43 -9.10
C PRO A 130 11.41 2.05 -8.75
N ASP A 131 12.30 1.58 -9.62
CA ASP A 131 12.99 0.31 -9.49
C ASP A 131 14.32 0.57 -8.78
N PHE A 132 14.24 0.88 -7.47
CA PHE A 132 15.39 1.22 -6.64
C PHE A 132 16.53 0.21 -6.80
N GLU A 133 16.21 -1.08 -6.93
CA GLU A 133 17.18 -2.15 -7.23
C GLU A 133 17.89 -1.98 -8.58
N LYS A 134 17.16 -1.56 -9.62
CA LYS A 134 17.73 -1.34 -10.96
C LYS A 134 18.54 -0.05 -11.02
N SER A 135 18.12 1.00 -10.33
CA SER A 135 18.90 2.22 -10.12
C SER A 135 20.19 1.92 -9.34
N LEU A 136 20.12 1.11 -8.28
CA LEU A 136 21.30 0.66 -7.53
C LEU A 136 22.24 -0.17 -8.40
N ARG A 137 21.73 -1.14 -9.17
CA ARG A 137 22.54 -1.92 -10.11
C ARG A 137 23.19 -1.04 -11.17
N SER A 138 22.44 -0.12 -11.77
CA SER A 138 22.97 0.84 -12.75
C SER A 138 24.04 1.77 -12.15
N LEU A 139 23.87 2.19 -10.88
CA LEU A 139 24.86 2.99 -10.15
C LEU A 139 26.09 2.16 -9.79
N MET A 140 25.91 0.90 -9.44
CA MET A 140 27.00 -0.06 -9.18
C MET A 140 27.77 -0.36 -10.47
N ASP A 141 27.08 -0.62 -11.57
CA ASP A 141 27.66 -0.95 -12.89
C ASP A 141 28.35 0.27 -13.53
N ALA A 142 27.80 1.49 -13.40
CA ALA A 142 28.38 2.70 -13.98
C ALA A 142 29.57 3.25 -13.18
N LYS A 143 29.71 2.91 -11.89
CA LYS A 143 30.82 3.34 -11.03
C LYS A 143 31.88 2.27 -10.79
N MET A 144 31.67 1.03 -11.26
CA MET A 144 32.62 -0.07 -11.08
C MET A 144 33.75 -0.17 -12.11
N ASN A 145 33.79 0.66 -13.15
CA ASN A 145 34.95 0.65 -14.06
C ASN A 145 36.04 1.63 -13.59
N ASP A 146 36.96 1.03 -12.83
CA ASP A 146 38.37 1.37 -12.70
C ASP A 146 38.79 2.58 -11.86
N GLU A 147 38.02 3.67 -11.82
CA GLU A 147 38.52 4.91 -11.18
C GLU A 147 38.18 5.03 -9.68
N ILE A 148 37.03 4.48 -9.25
CA ILE A 148 36.58 4.53 -7.85
C ILE A 148 37.30 3.47 -6.99
N LEU A 149 37.58 2.29 -7.55
CA LEU A 149 38.35 1.23 -6.90
C LEU A 149 39.82 1.63 -6.66
N LYS A 150 40.41 2.47 -7.52
CA LYS A 150 41.78 3.00 -7.35
C LYS A 150 41.89 4.15 -6.34
N ARG A 151 40.79 4.84 -6.03
CA ARG A 151 40.76 5.98 -5.10
C ARG A 151 40.28 5.63 -3.69
N MET A 152 39.76 4.43 -3.46
CA MET A 152 39.44 3.99 -2.10
C MET A 152 40.73 3.60 -1.36
N PRO A 153 41.04 4.19 -0.19
CA PRO A 153 42.05 3.60 0.68
C PRO A 153 41.59 2.19 1.05
N LEU A 154 42.49 1.20 0.94
CA LEU A 154 42.19 -0.17 1.33
C LEU A 154 41.65 -0.19 2.77
N GLY A 155 40.35 -0.40 2.93
CA GLY A 155 39.68 -0.47 4.23
C GLY A 155 38.52 0.49 4.49
N ALA A 156 38.11 1.34 3.54
CA ALA A 156 36.90 2.16 3.71
C ALA A 156 35.64 1.25 3.79
N LYS A 157 35.12 1.08 5.01
CA LYS A 157 33.83 0.41 5.26
C LYS A 157 32.71 1.25 4.63
N PHE A 158 31.71 0.57 4.07
CA PHE A 158 30.45 1.18 3.61
C PHE A 158 29.95 2.19 4.65
N PHE A 159 29.44 3.33 4.16
CA PHE A 159 28.72 4.37 4.93
C PHE A 159 28.29 3.88 6.32
N GLU A 160 28.85 4.48 7.38
CA GLU A 160 28.23 4.41 8.70
C GLU A 160 26.78 4.89 8.54
N THR A 161 25.85 3.96 8.64
CA THR A 161 24.40 4.19 8.65
C THR A 161 23.93 4.93 9.89
N ASP A 162 24.85 5.31 10.78
CA ASP A 162 24.63 6.04 12.02
C ASP A 162 23.99 7.43 11.79
N SER A 163 23.90 7.92 10.55
CA SER A 163 23.17 9.16 10.23
C SER A 163 21.65 8.99 10.07
N LEU A 164 21.13 7.75 9.99
CA LEU A 164 19.68 7.50 9.98
C LEU A 164 19.09 7.46 11.40
N ASP A 165 19.93 7.22 12.41
CA ASP A 165 19.59 7.23 13.84
C ASP A 165 20.04 8.53 14.55
N SER A 166 20.48 9.55 13.80
CA SER A 166 20.77 10.86 14.39
C SER A 166 19.48 11.46 14.97
N PRO A 167 19.45 11.86 16.25
CA PRO A 167 18.30 12.54 16.83
C PRO A 167 17.94 13.72 15.95
N HIS A 168 16.68 13.79 15.51
CA HIS A 168 16.21 14.94 14.78
C HIS A 168 16.46 16.21 15.62
N SER A 169 16.75 17.35 14.98
CA SER A 169 16.88 18.59 15.75
C SER A 169 15.57 18.83 16.51
N LYS A 170 15.67 19.39 17.73
CA LYS A 170 14.50 19.67 18.56
C LYS A 170 13.44 20.49 17.80
N GLU A 171 13.90 21.43 16.98
CA GLU A 171 13.07 22.24 16.08
C GLU A 171 12.32 21.40 15.04
N TYR A 172 12.95 20.37 14.46
CA TYR A 172 12.29 19.45 13.53
C TYR A 172 11.24 18.59 14.23
N GLU A 173 11.53 18.09 15.44
CA GLU A 173 10.57 17.31 16.22
C GLU A 173 9.35 18.14 16.61
N GLU A 174 9.56 19.40 17.03
CA GLU A 174 8.48 20.34 17.36
C GLU A 174 7.59 20.64 16.14
N VAL A 175 8.20 20.93 14.98
CA VAL A 175 7.46 21.17 13.73
C VAL A 175 6.70 19.92 13.28
N ARG A 176 7.34 18.75 13.38
CA ARG A 176 6.71 17.46 13.04
C ARG A 176 5.52 17.18 13.94
N GLU A 177 5.67 17.33 15.26
CA GLU A 177 4.58 17.11 16.20
C GLU A 177 3.43 18.10 15.99
N GLN A 178 3.73 19.37 15.69
CA GLN A 178 2.69 20.35 15.35
C GLN A 178 1.92 19.95 14.09
N VAL A 179 2.61 19.57 13.00
CA VAL A 179 1.96 19.13 11.76
C VAL A 179 1.10 17.88 12.00
N MET A 180 1.61 16.92 12.77
CA MET A 180 0.85 15.72 13.11
C MET A 180 -0.34 16.02 14.02
N GLN A 181 -0.23 17.02 14.89
CA GLN A 181 -1.34 17.48 15.74
C GLN A 181 -2.41 18.19 14.91
N ASP A 182 -2.01 19.09 14.01
CA ASP A 182 -2.93 19.79 13.11
C ASP A 182 -3.70 18.80 12.22
N MET A 183 -3.03 17.75 11.73
CA MET A 183 -3.68 16.67 10.98
C MET A 183 -4.68 15.89 11.84
N ARG A 184 -4.31 15.53 13.08
CA ARG A 184 -5.22 14.86 14.01
C ARG A 184 -6.46 15.71 14.32
N ASP A 185 -6.26 17.01 14.52
CA ASP A 185 -7.34 17.96 14.85
C ASP A 185 -8.27 18.16 13.64
N HIS A 186 -7.71 18.24 12.43
CA HIS A 186 -8.48 18.28 11.18
C HIS A 186 -9.33 17.01 11.00
N ASP A 187 -8.72 15.84 11.16
CA ASP A 187 -9.42 14.55 11.01
C ASP A 187 -10.53 14.37 12.07
N LEU A 188 -10.30 14.84 13.30
CA LEU A 188 -11.31 14.86 14.36
C LEU A 188 -12.48 15.78 14.01
N GLN A 189 -12.20 16.97 13.48
CA GLN A 189 -13.23 17.92 13.05
C GLN A 189 -14.09 17.35 11.91
N GLU A 190 -13.48 16.71 10.91
CA GLU A 190 -14.22 16.04 9.84
C GLU A 190 -15.09 14.89 10.37
N LEU A 191 -14.59 14.10 11.33
CA LEU A 191 -15.36 13.03 11.97
C LEU A 191 -16.57 13.55 12.76
N GLU A 192 -16.43 14.67 13.46
CA GLU A 192 -17.53 15.32 14.16
C GLU A 192 -18.60 15.85 13.19
N GLU A 193 -18.18 16.50 12.10
CA GLU A 193 -19.10 16.93 11.05
C GLU A 193 -19.83 15.76 10.41
N TYR A 194 -19.13 14.66 10.13
CA TYR A 194 -19.74 13.44 9.60
C TYR A 194 -20.78 12.86 10.57
N ARG A 195 -20.44 12.73 11.86
CA ARG A 195 -21.38 12.27 12.90
C ARG A 195 -22.62 13.15 12.96
N LYS A 196 -22.45 14.46 12.88
CA LYS A 196 -23.55 15.43 12.87
C LYS A 196 -24.47 15.25 11.66
N ARG A 197 -23.90 15.16 10.45
CA ARG A 197 -24.67 14.90 9.21
C ARG A 197 -25.43 13.57 9.28
N LYS A 198 -24.83 12.53 9.86
CA LYS A 198 -25.47 11.22 10.05
C LYS A 198 -26.63 11.28 11.04
N LEU A 199 -26.49 12.00 12.15
CA LEU A 199 -27.57 12.24 13.12
C LEU A 199 -28.74 13.02 12.51
N GLU A 200 -28.45 14.03 11.69
CA GLU A 200 -29.48 14.82 10.98
C GLU A 200 -30.22 14.00 9.92
N ALA A 201 -29.54 13.04 9.27
CA ALA A 201 -30.15 12.14 8.30
C ALA A 201 -31.07 11.08 8.93
N VAL A 202 -30.80 10.66 10.16
CA VAL A 202 -31.61 9.67 10.91
C VAL A 202 -32.86 10.29 11.55
N SER A 203 -32.89 11.62 11.72
CA SER A 203 -33.99 12.36 12.34
C SER A 203 -35.04 12.89 11.34
N ARG A 204 -34.94 12.52 10.05
CA ARG A 204 -35.90 12.83 8.98
C ARG A 204 -36.60 11.57 8.51
#